data_AF-H1HNT1-F1
#
_entry.id   AF-H1HNT1-F1
#
_cell.length_a   1.000
_cell.length_b   1.000
_cell.length_c   1.000
_cell.angle_alpha   90.00
_cell.angle_beta   90.00
_cell.angle_gamma   90.00
#
_symmetry.space_group_name_H-M   'P 1'
#
loop_
_entity.id
_entity.type
_entity.pdbx_description
1 polymer ?
#
loop_
_entity_poly.entity_id
_entity_poly.type
_entity_poly.pdbx_seq_one_letter_code
_entity_poly.pdbx_strand_id
1 'polypeptide(L)'
;MNTKNFFNGFLLAMSVFLTGIIVGCNPEQPENEKNNKLHEDPVRAVFTLQEGTLNGAGKFDATPKMADFKASAAPAQVIEWQTTAGKGWHVTSPTTAFNVKNSVDNPSTVYLLKMEYYNDKGEMMNSQFFNLGQDKIHQHFFQMYKQVEYEGKMSSVRVTNKAELPYDYHYADELNGSFIGETNPMGFQGFIKFVKPGRRFELSVDLLHAAESKFGADGKPSPFYNPAPKLVSTGQWDINVKLPIVIDGQAEGNEGLDASLFKPAKVVIEIYNGHLHGTRAFHQNPTPKELKYMGKNYKLTYTLEGGKWVADAQNAPCVNLMGSDQDHYVSAFVIHYYDKSGNDITSQIVENDEDRHYQHFFMVDNIRPSYGGKKEDTDKNSTAFFNYLYCDTSPWNKTNHFDGAKFTGEKNPIGVKGYFKFLRTHKRFDLEICLMRARCSKFIDDKASGFCEPTSRQWNDEAWMPTIKVPMNIYMDSDERELESKVLEADLTKISNDEKDYSQKDLVSIRSLMEAFGLKDIKTAVLEFWWNLHGESKHSDAGFWF
;
A
#
# COMPACT_ATOMS: atom_id res chain seq x y z
N MET A 1 -38.00 21.40 -53.31
CA MET A 1 -37.88 19.97 -53.66
C MET A 1 -37.94 19.16 -52.37
N ASN A 2 -39.09 18.50 -52.18
CA ASN A 2 -39.37 17.19 -51.56
C ASN A 2 -38.23 16.48 -50.80
N THR A 3 -38.40 15.82 -49.65
CA THR A 3 -39.48 15.64 -48.65
C THR A 3 -38.83 14.83 -47.52
N LYS A 4 -39.24 15.09 -46.27
CA LYS A 4 -39.00 14.24 -45.09
C LYS A 4 -39.95 13.02 -45.08
N ASN A 5 -39.60 11.98 -44.30
CA ASN A 5 -40.43 11.25 -43.30
C ASN A 5 -40.00 9.76 -43.22
N PHE A 6 -39.59 9.22 -42.05
CA PHE A 6 -40.40 8.75 -40.90
C PHE A 6 -41.40 7.63 -41.27
N PHE A 7 -41.27 6.43 -40.70
CA PHE A 7 -42.17 5.92 -39.63
C PHE A 7 -41.89 4.47 -39.17
N ASN A 8 -42.36 4.21 -37.96
CA ASN A 8 -42.40 3.00 -37.12
C ASN A 8 -43.04 1.75 -37.75
N GLY A 9 -42.67 0.59 -37.20
CA GLY A 9 -43.61 -0.20 -36.38
C GLY A 9 -44.37 -1.39 -37.00
N PHE A 10 -44.41 -2.45 -36.20
CA PHE A 10 -45.42 -3.52 -36.10
C PHE A 10 -45.33 -4.77 -37.01
N LEU A 11 -44.99 -5.89 -36.36
CA LEU A 11 -45.60 -7.23 -36.39
C LEU A 11 -46.46 -7.63 -37.61
N LEU A 12 -46.12 -8.77 -38.23
CA LEU A 12 -47.09 -9.85 -38.41
C LEU A 12 -46.43 -11.22 -38.58
N ALA A 13 -47.04 -12.21 -37.93
CA ALA A 13 -46.70 -13.62 -37.91
C ALA A 13 -46.85 -14.32 -39.27
N MET A 14 -46.05 -15.36 -39.50
CA MET A 14 -46.49 -16.48 -40.33
C MET A 14 -45.88 -17.78 -39.81
N SER A 15 -46.74 -18.57 -39.20
CA SER A 15 -46.56 -19.96 -38.82
C SER A 15 -46.55 -20.86 -40.05
N VAL A 16 -45.52 -21.68 -40.21
CA VAL A 16 -45.57 -22.89 -41.04
C VAL A 16 -45.19 -24.06 -40.17
N PHE A 17 -46.20 -24.88 -39.88
CA PHE A 17 -46.07 -26.23 -39.35
C PHE A 17 -45.41 -27.11 -40.43
N LEU A 18 -44.24 -27.68 -40.14
CA LEU A 18 -43.78 -28.89 -40.81
C LEU A 18 -43.53 -29.96 -39.74
N THR A 19 -44.45 -30.91 -39.67
CA THR A 19 -44.37 -32.13 -38.88
C THR A 19 -43.37 -33.09 -39.52
N GLY A 20 -42.24 -33.30 -38.87
CA GLY A 20 -41.34 -34.44 -39.08
C GLY A 20 -41.33 -35.30 -37.83
N ILE A 21 -41.91 -36.50 -37.91
CA ILE A 21 -41.85 -37.52 -36.85
C ILE A 21 -40.43 -38.10 -36.87
N ILE A 22 -39.63 -37.80 -35.84
CA ILE A 22 -38.44 -38.56 -35.49
C ILE A 22 -38.75 -39.32 -34.20
N VAL A 23 -38.53 -40.63 -34.26
CA VAL A 23 -38.69 -41.62 -33.21
C VAL A 23 -37.90 -41.19 -31.96
N GLY A 24 -38.60 -41.05 -30.83
CA GLY A 24 -38.03 -40.55 -29.59
C GLY A 24 -37.15 -41.57 -28.87
N CYS A 25 -35.87 -41.22 -28.68
CA CYS A 25 -35.34 -41.20 -27.33
C CYS A 25 -35.77 -39.86 -26.75
N ASN A 26 -36.58 -39.84 -25.68
CA ASN A 26 -36.76 -38.62 -24.90
C ASN A 26 -35.45 -38.40 -24.11
N PRO A 27 -34.64 -37.37 -24.40
CA PRO A 27 -33.86 -36.78 -23.32
C PRO A 27 -34.88 -36.20 -22.33
N GLU A 28 -34.69 -36.46 -21.03
CA GLU A 28 -35.48 -35.80 -19.99
C GLU A 28 -35.47 -34.28 -20.24
N GLN A 29 -36.64 -33.65 -20.18
CA GLN A 29 -36.71 -32.19 -20.23
C GLN A 29 -35.87 -31.66 -19.06
N PRO A 30 -34.96 -30.70 -19.26
CA PRO A 30 -34.25 -30.07 -18.15
C PRO A 30 -35.29 -29.41 -17.24
N GLU A 31 -35.41 -29.93 -16.03
CA GLU A 31 -36.30 -29.37 -15.01
C GLU A 31 -35.71 -28.05 -14.50
N ASN A 32 -36.59 -27.11 -14.16
CA ASN A 32 -36.17 -25.87 -13.52
C ASN A 32 -35.84 -26.15 -12.05
N GLU A 33 -34.56 -26.45 -11.75
CA GLU A 33 -34.10 -26.84 -10.42
C GLU A 33 -34.33 -25.80 -9.31
N LYS A 34 -34.76 -24.57 -9.63
CA LYS A 34 -35.23 -23.60 -8.62
C LYS A 34 -36.42 -24.11 -7.80
N ASN A 35 -37.23 -25.02 -8.33
CA ASN A 35 -38.42 -25.54 -7.66
C ASN A 35 -38.25 -26.99 -7.12
N ASN A 36 -37.11 -27.64 -7.40
CA ASN A 36 -36.82 -29.04 -7.05
C ASN A 36 -35.43 -29.19 -6.40
N LYS A 37 -35.02 -28.27 -5.50
CA LYS A 37 -33.83 -28.51 -4.67
C LYS A 37 -34.08 -29.74 -3.79
N LEU A 38 -33.25 -30.77 -3.93
CA LEU A 38 -33.35 -32.01 -3.14
C LEU A 38 -32.54 -31.94 -1.84
N HIS A 39 -32.15 -30.72 -1.43
CA HIS A 39 -31.54 -30.41 -0.15
C HIS A 39 -32.16 -29.13 0.43
N GLU A 40 -32.08 -28.97 1.75
CA GLU A 40 -32.43 -27.74 2.47
C GLU A 40 -31.38 -26.64 2.19
N ASP A 41 -31.68 -25.39 2.55
CA ASP A 41 -30.69 -24.31 2.50
C ASP A 41 -29.85 -24.28 3.80
N PRO A 42 -28.52 -24.25 3.73
CA PRO A 42 -27.67 -24.14 4.90
C PRO A 42 -27.79 -22.75 5.54
N VAL A 43 -27.94 -22.69 6.87
CA VAL A 43 -27.98 -21.42 7.62
C VAL A 43 -26.78 -21.24 8.56
N ARG A 44 -26.01 -22.30 8.78
CA ARG A 44 -24.76 -22.30 9.55
C ARG A 44 -23.71 -23.13 8.84
N ALA A 45 -22.50 -22.60 8.77
CA ALA A 45 -21.33 -23.23 8.18
C ALA A 45 -20.15 -23.18 9.16
N VAL A 46 -19.60 -24.35 9.49
CA VAL A 46 -18.46 -24.51 10.40
C VAL A 46 -17.25 -24.92 9.57
N PHE A 47 -16.21 -24.08 9.58
CA PHE A 47 -14.95 -24.33 8.89
C PHE A 47 -13.90 -24.70 9.93
N THR A 48 -13.36 -25.91 9.82
CA THR A 48 -12.32 -26.42 10.72
C THR A 48 -11.02 -26.58 9.96
N LEU A 49 -9.94 -26.00 10.48
CA LEU A 49 -8.59 -26.12 9.92
C LEU A 49 -7.67 -26.80 10.94
N GLN A 50 -7.29 -28.05 10.65
CA GLN A 50 -6.42 -28.86 11.50
C GLN A 50 -5.02 -28.97 10.91
N GLU A 51 -4.00 -28.49 11.63
CA GLU A 51 -2.59 -28.68 11.27
C GLU A 51 -2.20 -30.16 11.36
N GLY A 52 -1.43 -30.65 10.39
CA GLY A 52 -0.84 -31.98 10.41
C GLY A 52 0.23 -32.19 9.34
N THR A 53 0.47 -33.45 9.02
CA THR A 53 1.46 -33.90 8.03
C THR A 53 0.88 -35.03 7.19
N LEU A 54 1.46 -35.27 6.01
CA LEU A 54 1.16 -36.44 5.19
C LEU A 54 2.25 -37.51 5.38
N ASN A 55 1.87 -38.79 5.23
CA ASN A 55 2.72 -39.98 5.44
C ASN A 55 3.85 -40.20 4.40
N GLY A 56 4.39 -39.13 3.79
CA GLY A 56 5.49 -39.20 2.85
C GLY A 56 5.77 -37.85 2.18
N ALA A 57 7.06 -37.57 1.90
CA ALA A 57 7.44 -36.40 1.13
C ALA A 57 6.84 -36.47 -0.30
N GLY A 58 6.33 -35.36 -0.82
CA GLY A 58 5.70 -35.30 -2.15
C GLY A 58 4.27 -35.87 -2.23
N LYS A 59 3.72 -36.42 -1.14
CA LYS A 59 2.35 -36.96 -1.11
C LYS A 59 1.26 -35.92 -1.41
N PHE A 60 1.53 -34.65 -1.12
CA PHE A 60 0.60 -33.57 -1.39
C PHE A 60 0.28 -33.46 -2.89
N ASP A 61 1.29 -33.61 -3.75
CA ASP A 61 1.12 -33.51 -5.21
C ASP A 61 0.62 -34.83 -5.84
N ALA A 62 0.55 -35.91 -5.06
CA ALA A 62 0.21 -37.26 -5.49
C ALA A 62 -1.22 -37.68 -5.07
N THR A 63 -2.17 -36.75 -5.12
CA THR A 63 -3.59 -36.96 -4.80
C THR A 63 -3.80 -37.59 -3.40
N PRO A 64 -3.51 -36.82 -2.33
CA PRO A 64 -3.52 -37.31 -0.95
C PRO A 64 -4.93 -37.72 -0.48
N LYS A 65 -4.99 -38.76 0.35
CA LYS A 65 -6.22 -39.28 0.95
C LYS A 65 -6.29 -39.03 2.44
N MET A 66 -7.47 -39.17 3.05
CA MET A 66 -7.63 -39.00 4.50
C MET A 66 -6.74 -39.95 5.32
N ALA A 67 -6.56 -41.19 4.84
CA ALA A 67 -5.67 -42.17 5.46
C ALA A 67 -4.18 -41.76 5.44
N ASP A 68 -3.78 -40.82 4.59
CA ASP A 68 -2.41 -40.31 4.53
C ASP A 68 -2.13 -39.20 5.55
N PHE A 69 -3.18 -38.61 6.14
CA PHE A 69 -3.07 -37.47 7.04
C PHE A 69 -2.89 -37.88 8.50
N LYS A 70 -1.91 -37.25 9.14
CA LYS A 70 -1.69 -37.35 10.58
C LYS A 70 -1.79 -35.96 11.19
N ALA A 71 -2.82 -35.74 12.01
CA ALA A 71 -2.99 -34.51 12.76
C ALA A 71 -1.80 -34.26 13.70
N SER A 72 -1.41 -33.00 13.81
CA SER A 72 -0.44 -32.55 14.81
C SER A 72 -1.11 -32.41 16.19
N ALA A 73 -0.32 -32.13 17.22
CA ALA A 73 -0.85 -31.79 18.54
C ALA A 73 -1.43 -30.36 18.63
N ALA A 74 -1.27 -29.53 17.60
CA ALA A 74 -1.83 -28.19 17.58
C ALA A 74 -3.37 -28.26 17.51
N PRO A 75 -4.09 -27.44 18.30
CA PRO A 75 -5.55 -27.44 18.27
C PRO A 75 -6.06 -26.99 16.90
N ALA A 76 -7.17 -27.59 16.47
CA ALA A 76 -7.87 -27.14 15.28
C ALA A 76 -8.36 -25.70 15.46
N GLN A 77 -8.24 -24.89 14.42
CA GLN A 77 -8.87 -23.59 14.36
C GLN A 77 -10.27 -23.75 13.76
N VAL A 78 -11.26 -23.05 14.32
CA VAL A 78 -12.66 -23.13 13.88
C VAL A 78 -13.20 -21.74 13.63
N ILE A 79 -13.73 -21.50 12.44
CA ILE A 79 -14.49 -20.28 12.09
C ILE A 79 -15.92 -20.69 11.76
N GLU A 80 -16.88 -20.06 12.43
CA GLU A 80 -18.31 -20.29 12.21
C GLU A 80 -18.94 -19.10 11.49
N TRP A 81 -19.72 -19.40 10.46
CA TRP A 81 -20.55 -18.47 9.72
C TRP A 81 -22.02 -18.82 9.90
N GLN A 82 -22.88 -17.82 10.04
CA GLN A 82 -24.32 -17.99 10.12
C GLN A 82 -25.06 -16.93 9.30
N THR A 83 -26.27 -17.24 8.86
CA THR A 83 -27.24 -16.26 8.35
C THR A 83 -28.23 -15.90 9.45
N THR A 84 -28.59 -14.63 9.60
CA THR A 84 -29.64 -14.19 10.54
C THR A 84 -30.66 -13.32 9.79
N ALA A 85 -31.87 -13.15 10.34
CA ALA A 85 -32.91 -12.37 9.68
C ALA A 85 -32.42 -10.95 9.34
N GLY A 86 -32.47 -10.58 8.05
CA GLY A 86 -32.00 -9.29 7.55
C GLY A 86 -30.47 -9.16 7.34
N LYS A 87 -29.70 -10.21 7.61
CA LYS A 87 -28.24 -10.23 7.42
C LYS A 87 -27.82 -11.51 6.70
N GLY A 88 -27.07 -11.36 5.61
CA GLY A 88 -26.45 -12.51 4.94
C GLY A 88 -25.43 -13.23 5.84
N TRP A 89 -24.67 -14.13 5.23
CA TRP A 89 -23.58 -14.83 5.89
C TRP A 89 -22.66 -13.87 6.67
N HIS A 90 -22.40 -14.15 7.95
CA HIS A 90 -21.44 -13.44 8.78
C HIS A 90 -20.80 -14.33 9.84
N VAL A 91 -19.61 -13.97 10.31
CA VAL A 91 -18.88 -14.70 11.35
C VAL A 91 -19.59 -14.58 12.70
N THR A 92 -19.73 -15.71 13.41
CA THR A 92 -20.28 -15.80 14.76
C THR A 92 -19.30 -16.39 15.78
N SER A 93 -18.21 -16.99 15.34
CA SER A 93 -17.15 -17.51 16.22
C SER A 93 -16.22 -16.41 16.73
N PRO A 94 -15.55 -16.61 17.89
CA PRO A 94 -14.48 -15.72 18.37
C PRO A 94 -13.27 -15.67 17.43
N THR A 95 -12.94 -16.82 16.81
CA THR A 95 -11.91 -16.89 15.78
C THR A 95 -12.43 -16.25 14.50
N THR A 96 -11.73 -15.23 14.01
CA THR A 96 -12.11 -14.47 12.82
C THR A 96 -11.13 -14.64 11.65
N ALA A 97 -10.00 -15.32 11.87
CA ALA A 97 -9.01 -15.63 10.86
C ALA A 97 -8.29 -16.95 11.16
N PHE A 98 -7.84 -17.66 10.13
CA PHE A 98 -6.92 -18.78 10.27
C PHE A 98 -5.47 -18.31 10.20
N ASN A 99 -4.69 -18.64 11.22
CA ASN A 99 -3.26 -18.37 11.30
C ASN A 99 -2.50 -19.65 10.97
N VAL A 100 -1.67 -19.63 9.93
CA VAL A 100 -1.15 -20.84 9.30
C VAL A 100 0.34 -20.73 9.02
N LYS A 101 1.01 -21.87 9.04
CA LYS A 101 2.42 -22.01 8.69
C LYS A 101 2.60 -22.05 7.17
N ASN A 102 3.61 -21.34 6.69
CA ASN A 102 4.04 -21.41 5.30
C ASN A 102 4.81 -22.71 5.02
N SER A 103 4.66 -23.24 3.81
CA SER A 103 5.31 -24.49 3.38
C SER A 103 6.74 -24.30 2.91
N VAL A 104 7.28 -23.08 2.88
CA VAL A 104 8.70 -22.83 2.57
C VAL A 104 9.54 -23.19 3.80
N ASP A 105 9.19 -22.61 4.95
CA ASP A 105 9.83 -22.87 6.24
C ASP A 105 9.37 -24.19 6.86
N ASN A 106 8.14 -24.63 6.55
CA ASN A 106 7.54 -25.83 7.11
C ASN A 106 7.08 -26.80 5.99
N PRO A 107 8.00 -27.39 5.20
CA PRO A 107 7.67 -28.15 3.98
C PRO A 107 6.79 -29.39 4.21
N SER A 108 6.84 -29.96 5.40
CA SER A 108 6.01 -31.11 5.81
C SER A 108 4.60 -30.72 6.26
N THR A 109 4.36 -29.45 6.59
CA THR A 109 3.09 -29.00 7.15
C THR A 109 2.01 -28.93 6.07
N VAL A 110 0.86 -29.50 6.40
CA VAL A 110 -0.37 -29.48 5.61
C VAL A 110 -1.52 -29.24 6.57
N TYR A 111 -2.56 -28.55 6.10
CA TYR A 111 -3.79 -28.38 6.86
C TYR A 111 -4.92 -29.19 6.25
N LEU A 112 -5.67 -29.89 7.09
CA LEU A 112 -6.96 -30.46 6.75
C LEU A 112 -8.03 -29.38 6.94
N LEU A 113 -8.64 -28.94 5.85
CA LEU A 113 -9.81 -28.07 5.86
C LEU A 113 -11.07 -28.94 5.78
N LYS A 114 -11.98 -28.76 6.74
CA LYS A 114 -13.29 -29.44 6.81
C LYS A 114 -14.42 -28.44 6.89
N MET A 115 -15.53 -28.75 6.23
CA MET A 115 -16.74 -27.95 6.24
C MET A 115 -17.94 -28.77 6.69
N GLU A 116 -18.67 -28.24 7.67
CA GLU A 116 -19.90 -28.83 8.19
C GLU A 116 -21.03 -27.82 8.09
N TYR A 117 -22.08 -28.19 7.36
CA TYR A 117 -23.24 -27.34 7.14
C TYR A 117 -24.44 -27.85 7.91
N TYR A 118 -25.23 -26.91 8.43
CA TYR A 118 -26.40 -27.19 9.24
C TYR A 118 -27.61 -26.43 8.72
N ASN A 119 -28.76 -27.10 8.75
CA ASN A 119 -30.06 -26.51 8.46
C ASN A 119 -30.54 -25.62 9.63
N ASP A 120 -31.72 -25.01 9.47
CA ASP A 120 -32.35 -24.12 10.44
C ASP A 120 -32.72 -24.79 11.78
N LYS A 121 -32.86 -26.11 11.80
CA LYS A 121 -33.05 -26.94 12.99
C LYS A 121 -31.73 -27.27 13.72
N GLY A 122 -30.59 -26.89 13.13
CA GLY A 122 -29.26 -27.20 13.65
C GLY A 122 -28.78 -28.63 13.35
N GLU A 123 -29.41 -29.33 12.41
CA GLU A 123 -29.04 -30.69 11.99
C GLU A 123 -27.98 -30.63 10.90
N MET A 124 -26.97 -31.51 10.97
CA MET A 124 -25.92 -31.58 9.95
C MET A 124 -26.50 -32.12 8.64
N MET A 125 -26.28 -31.39 7.54
CA MET A 125 -26.97 -31.62 6.27
C MET A 125 -26.03 -31.95 5.10
N ASN A 126 -24.72 -32.11 5.33
CA ASN A 126 -23.75 -32.41 4.26
C ASN A 126 -24.17 -33.59 3.38
N SER A 127 -24.77 -34.64 3.97
CA SER A 127 -25.24 -35.84 3.26
C SER A 127 -26.27 -35.55 2.17
N GLN A 128 -27.07 -34.49 2.32
CA GLN A 128 -28.07 -34.10 1.32
C GLN A 128 -27.42 -33.70 0.00
N PHE A 129 -26.19 -33.16 0.03
CA PHE A 129 -25.41 -32.81 -1.17
C PHE A 129 -24.77 -34.01 -1.86
N PHE A 130 -24.79 -35.21 -1.25
CA PHE A 130 -24.28 -36.43 -1.87
C PHE A 130 -25.38 -37.34 -2.45
N ASN A 131 -26.55 -37.32 -1.82
CA ASN A 131 -27.62 -38.25 -2.13
C ASN A 131 -28.43 -37.81 -3.35
N LEU A 132 -29.23 -38.73 -3.92
CA LEU A 132 -30.19 -38.41 -4.98
C LEU A 132 -29.58 -37.68 -6.20
N GLY A 133 -28.33 -38.00 -6.55
CA GLY A 133 -27.61 -37.39 -7.68
C GLY A 133 -27.07 -35.98 -7.44
N GLN A 134 -27.25 -35.43 -6.23
CA GLN A 134 -26.76 -34.09 -5.87
C GLN A 134 -25.24 -33.97 -5.98
N ASP A 135 -24.52 -35.09 -5.82
CA ASP A 135 -23.07 -35.17 -5.98
C ASP A 135 -22.61 -34.80 -7.40
N LYS A 136 -23.48 -34.91 -8.42
CA LYS A 136 -23.14 -34.60 -9.82
C LYS A 136 -23.28 -33.12 -10.18
N ILE A 137 -23.86 -32.33 -9.30
CA ILE A 137 -24.13 -30.91 -9.52
C ILE A 137 -23.53 -30.00 -8.46
N HIS A 138 -23.02 -30.55 -7.34
CA HIS A 138 -22.40 -29.77 -6.27
C HIS A 138 -20.87 -29.90 -6.22
N GLN A 139 -20.19 -28.76 -6.03
CA GLN A 139 -18.73 -28.71 -5.77
C GLN A 139 -18.34 -27.40 -5.10
N HIS A 140 -17.49 -27.47 -4.07
CA HIS A 140 -16.86 -26.29 -3.50
C HIS A 140 -15.71 -25.81 -4.37
N PHE A 141 -15.63 -24.49 -4.55
CA PHE A 141 -14.49 -23.81 -5.10
C PHE A 141 -13.83 -22.94 -4.03
N PHE A 142 -12.51 -23.00 -3.99
CA PHE A 142 -11.63 -22.26 -3.09
C PHE A 142 -10.90 -21.22 -3.93
N GLN A 143 -11.42 -20.00 -3.94
CA GLN A 143 -11.05 -18.95 -4.89
C GLN A 143 -10.39 -17.77 -4.19
N MET A 144 -9.56 -17.05 -4.94
CA MET A 144 -9.00 -15.76 -4.55
C MET A 144 -9.37 -14.72 -5.60
N TYR A 145 -9.66 -13.50 -5.15
CA TYR A 145 -9.94 -12.38 -6.02
C TYR A 145 -8.90 -11.28 -5.83
N LYS A 146 -8.54 -10.61 -6.92
CA LYS A 146 -7.69 -9.41 -6.93
C LYS A 146 -8.49 -8.23 -7.44
N GLN A 147 -8.13 -7.04 -6.97
CA GLN A 147 -8.71 -5.81 -7.49
C GLN A 147 -7.98 -5.43 -8.78
N VAL A 148 -8.74 -5.04 -9.80
CA VAL A 148 -8.20 -4.49 -11.05
C VAL A 148 -9.02 -3.29 -11.46
N GLU A 149 -8.37 -2.31 -12.07
CA GLU A 149 -9.05 -1.18 -12.66
C GLU A 149 -9.56 -1.55 -14.06
N TYR A 150 -10.86 -1.37 -14.29
CA TYR A 150 -11.50 -1.54 -15.59
C TYR A 150 -12.40 -0.33 -15.84
N GLU A 151 -12.15 0.40 -16.94
CA GLU A 151 -12.90 1.61 -17.32
C GLU A 151 -12.98 2.67 -16.19
N GLY A 152 -11.89 2.86 -15.43
CA GLY A 152 -11.83 3.86 -14.35
C GLY A 152 -12.55 3.45 -13.05
N LYS A 153 -12.95 2.18 -12.92
CA LYS A 153 -13.58 1.63 -11.71
C LYS A 153 -12.79 0.41 -11.21
N MET A 154 -12.58 0.36 -9.90
CA MET A 154 -12.03 -0.82 -9.24
C MET A 154 -13.05 -1.96 -9.29
N SER A 155 -12.64 -3.08 -9.86
CA SER A 155 -13.43 -4.29 -10.02
C SER A 155 -12.69 -5.48 -9.42
N SER A 156 -13.43 -6.38 -8.77
CA SER A 156 -12.88 -7.62 -8.23
C SER A 156 -12.88 -8.70 -9.31
N VAL A 157 -11.70 -9.19 -9.69
CA VAL A 157 -11.55 -10.29 -10.66
C VAL A 157 -10.94 -11.52 -10.00
N ARG A 158 -11.41 -12.70 -10.42
CA ARG A 158 -10.87 -13.97 -9.94
C ARG A 158 -9.42 -14.14 -10.40
N VAL A 159 -8.59 -14.68 -9.52
CA VAL A 159 -7.24 -15.12 -9.87
C VAL A 159 -7.31 -16.49 -10.56
N THR A 160 -7.11 -16.50 -11.87
CA THR A 160 -7.21 -17.70 -12.72
C THR A 160 -5.86 -18.38 -13.00
N ASN A 161 -4.75 -17.75 -12.60
CA ASN A 161 -3.42 -18.31 -12.69
C ASN A 161 -3.03 -18.97 -11.36
N LYS A 162 -2.83 -20.30 -11.36
CA LYS A 162 -2.51 -21.06 -10.14
C LYS A 162 -1.25 -20.53 -9.44
N ALA A 163 -0.24 -20.09 -10.18
CA ALA A 163 1.03 -19.61 -9.63
C ALA A 163 0.89 -18.29 -8.83
N GLU A 164 -0.20 -17.55 -9.02
CA GLU A 164 -0.48 -16.33 -8.25
C GLU A 164 -1.07 -16.65 -6.87
N LEU A 165 -1.64 -17.84 -6.67
CA LEU A 165 -2.29 -18.21 -5.41
C LEU A 165 -1.26 -18.39 -4.28
N PRO A 166 -1.53 -17.88 -3.06
CA PRO A 166 -0.69 -18.10 -1.89
C PRO A 166 -0.92 -19.48 -1.24
N TYR A 167 -1.72 -20.33 -1.86
CA TYR A 167 -2.06 -21.67 -1.40
C TYR A 167 -2.19 -22.64 -2.56
N ASP A 168 -2.07 -23.92 -2.24
CA ASP A 168 -2.47 -25.03 -3.11
C ASP A 168 -3.45 -25.94 -2.34
N TYR A 169 -4.33 -26.63 -3.05
CA TYR A 169 -5.42 -27.41 -2.46
C TYR A 169 -5.67 -28.72 -3.22
N HIS A 170 -5.89 -29.79 -2.48
CA HIS A 170 -6.36 -31.08 -3.00
C HIS A 170 -7.62 -31.54 -2.26
N TYR A 171 -8.65 -31.90 -3.02
CA TYR A 171 -9.85 -32.53 -2.48
C TYR A 171 -9.50 -33.89 -1.86
N ALA A 172 -10.06 -34.15 -0.67
CA ALA A 172 -9.89 -35.40 0.06
C ALA A 172 -11.24 -36.07 0.39
N ASP A 173 -12.28 -35.75 -0.39
CA ASP A 173 -13.61 -36.29 -0.17
C ASP A 173 -13.63 -37.82 -0.32
N GLU A 174 -14.37 -38.46 0.58
CA GLU A 174 -14.66 -39.89 0.55
C GLU A 174 -16.18 -40.09 0.57
N LEU A 175 -16.67 -41.00 -0.26
CA LEU A 175 -18.07 -41.40 -0.29
C LEU A 175 -18.16 -42.91 -0.09
N ASN A 176 -18.91 -43.34 0.92
CA ASN A 176 -19.04 -44.75 1.30
C ASN A 176 -17.68 -45.45 1.50
N GLY A 177 -16.70 -44.74 2.08
CA GLY A 177 -15.34 -45.22 2.31
C GLY A 177 -14.44 -45.26 1.07
N SER A 178 -14.92 -44.77 -0.08
CA SER A 178 -14.13 -44.69 -1.31
C SER A 178 -13.71 -43.25 -1.59
N PHE A 179 -12.43 -43.05 -1.92
CA PHE A 179 -11.90 -41.75 -2.31
C PHE A 179 -12.52 -41.28 -3.64
N ILE A 180 -13.04 -40.05 -3.65
CA ILE A 180 -13.68 -39.44 -4.82
C ILE A 180 -13.11 -38.06 -5.18
N GLY A 181 -12.12 -37.54 -4.43
CA GLY A 181 -11.62 -36.17 -4.58
C GLY A 181 -11.08 -35.81 -5.97
N GLU A 182 -10.62 -36.79 -6.76
CA GLU A 182 -10.13 -36.52 -8.13
C GLU A 182 -11.24 -36.59 -9.19
N THR A 183 -12.16 -37.54 -9.04
CA THR A 183 -13.14 -37.88 -10.09
C THR A 183 -14.52 -37.28 -9.85
N ASN A 184 -14.85 -36.93 -8.60
CA ASN A 184 -16.13 -36.36 -8.22
C ASN A 184 -15.96 -35.48 -6.95
N PRO A 185 -15.10 -34.44 -7.00
CA PRO A 185 -14.82 -33.61 -5.83
C PRO A 185 -16.08 -32.91 -5.33
N MET A 186 -16.28 -32.93 -4.02
CA MET A 186 -17.35 -32.18 -3.36
C MET A 186 -16.77 -30.99 -2.61
N GLY A 187 -15.63 -31.17 -1.95
CA GLY A 187 -14.91 -30.18 -1.19
C GLY A 187 -15.34 -30.05 0.26
N PHE A 188 -16.12 -30.97 0.82
CA PHE A 188 -16.42 -30.93 2.26
C PHE A 188 -15.18 -31.22 3.12
N GLN A 189 -14.18 -31.88 2.54
CA GLN A 189 -12.86 -31.97 3.15
C GLN A 189 -11.74 -31.99 2.11
N GLY A 190 -10.59 -31.42 2.47
CA GLY A 190 -9.39 -31.48 1.65
C GLY A 190 -8.16 -30.94 2.34
N PHE A 191 -7.04 -31.05 1.65
CA PHE A 191 -5.73 -30.66 2.14
C PHE A 191 -5.30 -29.35 1.50
N ILE A 192 -4.91 -28.38 2.33
CA ILE A 192 -4.40 -27.08 1.90
C ILE A 192 -2.96 -26.87 2.38
N LYS A 193 -2.10 -26.37 1.49
CA LYS A 193 -0.76 -25.88 1.79
C LYS A 193 -0.69 -24.39 1.49
N PHE A 194 0.09 -23.67 2.29
CA PHE A 194 0.27 -22.22 2.14
C PHE A 194 1.67 -21.94 1.59
N VAL A 195 1.74 -21.69 0.29
CA VAL A 195 2.99 -21.77 -0.49
C VAL A 195 3.72 -20.43 -0.63
N LYS A 196 3.09 -19.32 -0.20
CA LYS A 196 3.70 -17.98 -0.20
C LYS A 196 3.73 -17.42 1.22
N PRO A 197 4.90 -17.35 1.89
CA PRO A 197 5.02 -16.84 3.25
C PRO A 197 4.55 -15.39 3.38
N GLY A 198 4.20 -14.96 4.60
CA GLY A 198 3.92 -13.56 4.95
C GLY A 198 2.70 -12.93 4.26
N ARG A 199 1.79 -13.72 3.68
CA ARG A 199 0.58 -13.22 3.02
C ARG A 199 -0.62 -13.20 3.93
N ARG A 200 -1.45 -12.18 3.77
CA ARG A 200 -2.82 -12.12 4.26
C ARG A 200 -3.78 -12.03 3.08
N PHE A 201 -4.80 -12.88 3.04
CA PHE A 201 -5.78 -12.88 1.95
C PHE A 201 -7.13 -13.43 2.42
N GLU A 202 -8.18 -13.17 1.64
CA GLU A 202 -9.49 -13.80 1.83
C GLU A 202 -9.60 -15.03 0.91
N LEU A 203 -9.83 -16.20 1.49
CA LEU A 203 -10.19 -17.40 0.76
C LEU A 203 -11.71 -17.43 0.57
N SER A 204 -12.20 -17.22 -0.65
CA SER A 204 -13.62 -17.42 -0.97
C SER A 204 -13.90 -18.91 -1.01
N VAL A 205 -14.83 -19.38 -0.18
CA VAL A 205 -15.32 -20.75 -0.17
C VAL A 205 -16.74 -20.73 -0.68
N ASP A 206 -16.91 -21.24 -1.90
CA ASP A 206 -18.16 -21.11 -2.63
C ASP A 206 -18.68 -22.51 -3.01
N LEU A 207 -19.90 -22.86 -2.58
CA LEU A 207 -20.55 -24.12 -2.98
C LEU A 207 -21.38 -23.88 -4.24
N LEU A 208 -20.92 -24.42 -5.36
CA LEU A 208 -21.66 -24.41 -6.62
C LEU A 208 -22.83 -25.38 -6.56
N HIS A 209 -23.99 -24.94 -7.05
CA HIS A 209 -25.11 -25.77 -7.51
C HIS A 209 -25.23 -25.60 -9.03
N ALA A 210 -24.72 -26.58 -9.79
CA ALA A 210 -24.69 -26.53 -11.24
C ALA A 210 -26.09 -26.79 -11.83
N ALA A 211 -26.47 -26.04 -12.86
CA ALA A 211 -27.78 -26.16 -13.48
C ALA A 211 -28.06 -27.50 -14.19
N GLU A 212 -27.02 -28.27 -14.53
CA GLU A 212 -27.14 -29.56 -15.21
C GLU A 212 -26.09 -30.54 -14.70
N SER A 213 -24.82 -30.12 -14.72
CA SER A 213 -23.69 -30.93 -14.30
C SER A 213 -22.51 -30.04 -13.94
N LYS A 214 -21.74 -30.46 -12.93
CA LYS A 214 -20.45 -29.82 -12.59
C LYS A 214 -19.31 -30.24 -13.52
N PHE A 215 -19.51 -31.30 -14.31
CA PHE A 215 -18.48 -31.85 -15.19
C PHE A 215 -18.42 -31.11 -16.53
N GLY A 216 -17.20 -30.93 -17.04
CA GLY A 216 -16.95 -30.44 -18.38
C GLY A 216 -17.37 -31.45 -19.46
N ALA A 217 -17.30 -31.04 -20.72
CA ALA A 217 -17.59 -31.92 -21.86
C ALA A 217 -16.62 -33.12 -21.97
N ASP A 218 -15.45 -33.03 -21.32
CA ASP A 218 -14.48 -34.11 -21.17
C ASP A 218 -14.79 -35.05 -19.97
N GLY A 219 -15.89 -34.82 -19.27
CA GLY A 219 -16.30 -35.57 -18.09
C GLY A 219 -15.51 -35.25 -16.83
N LYS A 220 -14.70 -34.19 -16.82
CA LYS A 220 -13.83 -33.84 -15.67
C LYS A 220 -14.38 -32.64 -14.88
N PRO A 221 -14.13 -32.60 -13.56
CA PRO A 221 -14.48 -31.45 -12.74
C PRO A 221 -13.54 -30.26 -13.06
N SER A 222 -14.02 -29.05 -12.77
CA SER A 222 -13.17 -27.85 -12.83
C SER A 222 -12.13 -27.85 -11.69
N PRO A 223 -10.96 -27.22 -11.87
CA PRO A 223 -9.98 -27.07 -10.80
C PRO A 223 -10.54 -26.24 -9.65
N PHE A 224 -10.07 -26.50 -8.43
CA PHE A 224 -10.62 -25.94 -7.19
C PHE A 224 -10.71 -24.41 -7.14
N TYR A 225 -9.83 -23.71 -7.87
CA TYR A 225 -9.74 -22.25 -7.86
C TYR A 225 -10.35 -21.57 -9.08
N ASN A 226 -10.74 -22.32 -10.12
CA ASN A 226 -11.18 -21.74 -11.38
C ASN A 226 -12.34 -22.54 -12.00
N PRO A 227 -13.57 -22.33 -11.52
CA PRO A 227 -14.75 -22.94 -12.14
C PRO A 227 -14.90 -22.51 -13.59
N ALA A 228 -15.28 -23.45 -14.46
CA ALA A 228 -15.47 -23.18 -15.88
C ALA A 228 -16.51 -22.05 -16.11
N PRO A 229 -16.34 -21.21 -17.16
CA PRO A 229 -17.25 -20.09 -17.41
C PRO A 229 -18.73 -20.47 -17.48
N LYS A 230 -19.07 -21.63 -18.07
CA LYS A 230 -20.45 -22.15 -18.10
C LYS A 230 -21.02 -22.25 -16.68
N LEU A 231 -20.30 -22.90 -15.77
CA LEU A 231 -20.71 -23.08 -14.37
C LEU A 231 -20.93 -21.75 -13.65
N VAL A 232 -20.05 -20.78 -13.88
CA VAL A 232 -20.19 -19.42 -13.29
C VAL A 232 -21.43 -18.69 -13.82
N SER A 233 -21.75 -18.87 -15.11
CA SER A 233 -22.85 -18.16 -15.77
C SER A 233 -24.23 -18.78 -15.53
N THR A 234 -24.30 -20.09 -15.31
CA THR A 234 -25.58 -20.82 -15.21
C THR A 234 -25.84 -21.40 -13.83
N GLY A 235 -24.80 -21.62 -13.02
CA GLY A 235 -24.92 -22.21 -11.69
C GLY A 235 -25.42 -21.21 -10.64
N GLN A 236 -26.01 -21.76 -9.58
CA GLN A 236 -26.30 -21.05 -8.35
C GLN A 236 -25.19 -21.31 -7.33
N TRP A 237 -25.14 -20.50 -6.28
CA TRP A 237 -24.12 -20.60 -5.23
C TRP A 237 -24.81 -20.68 -3.87
N ASP A 238 -24.95 -21.89 -3.33
CA ASP A 238 -25.63 -22.11 -2.04
C ASP A 238 -24.84 -21.56 -0.86
N ILE A 239 -23.50 -21.52 -1.00
CA ILE A 239 -22.58 -20.91 -0.05
C ILE A 239 -21.69 -19.93 -0.81
N ASN A 240 -21.49 -18.74 -0.23
CA ASN A 240 -20.47 -17.79 -0.62
C ASN A 240 -19.97 -17.10 0.65
N VAL A 241 -18.85 -17.58 1.20
CA VAL A 241 -18.24 -17.00 2.39
C VAL A 241 -16.76 -16.73 2.16
N LYS A 242 -16.19 -15.86 2.98
CA LYS A 242 -14.79 -15.45 2.85
C LYS A 242 -14.05 -15.73 4.14
N LEU A 243 -13.07 -16.63 4.11
CA LEU A 243 -12.26 -17.00 5.26
C LEU A 243 -10.97 -16.17 5.25
N PRO A 244 -10.73 -15.29 6.24
CA PRO A 244 -9.46 -14.58 6.34
C PRO A 244 -8.34 -15.55 6.70
N ILE A 245 -7.25 -15.53 5.93
CA ILE A 245 -6.05 -16.34 6.14
C ILE A 245 -4.86 -15.42 6.42
N VAL A 246 -4.05 -15.77 7.41
CA VAL A 246 -2.79 -15.13 7.75
C VAL A 246 -1.69 -16.19 7.73
N ILE A 247 -0.80 -16.11 6.74
CA ILE A 247 0.34 -17.01 6.58
C ILE A 247 1.55 -16.41 7.31
N ASP A 248 2.20 -17.20 8.16
CA ASP A 248 3.44 -16.81 8.85
C ASP A 248 4.65 -16.68 7.90
N GLY A 249 5.79 -16.27 8.46
CA GLY A 249 7.03 -16.06 7.71
C GLY A 249 7.10 -14.71 7.00
N GLN A 250 8.26 -14.42 6.42
CA GLN A 250 8.51 -13.20 5.66
C GLN A 250 8.20 -13.44 4.19
N ALA A 251 7.41 -12.56 3.54
CA ALA A 251 7.09 -12.72 2.13
C ALA A 251 8.37 -12.75 1.27
N GLU A 252 8.60 -13.86 0.56
CA GLU A 252 9.70 -13.93 -0.40
C GLU A 252 9.37 -13.08 -1.64
N GLY A 253 10.32 -12.21 -1.98
CA GLY A 253 10.34 -11.49 -3.24
C GLY A 253 9.61 -10.14 -3.23
N ASN A 254 10.17 -9.23 -4.05
CA ASN A 254 9.50 -8.06 -4.59
C ASN A 254 8.29 -8.47 -5.50
N GLU A 255 7.31 -9.19 -4.97
CA GLU A 255 5.93 -8.85 -5.28
C GLU A 255 5.64 -7.58 -4.44
N GLY A 256 6.39 -6.49 -4.61
CA GLY A 256 6.32 -5.67 -5.81
C GLY A 256 5.00 -4.95 -5.69
N LEU A 257 5.04 -3.64 -5.38
CA LEU A 257 3.89 -2.73 -5.47
C LEU A 257 2.96 -3.28 -6.54
N ASP A 258 1.67 -3.50 -6.25
CA ASP A 258 0.73 -3.74 -7.34
C ASP A 258 1.01 -2.65 -8.36
N ALA A 259 1.60 -3.06 -9.49
CA ALA A 259 2.17 -2.11 -10.41
C ALA A 259 1.04 -1.19 -10.89
N SER A 260 -0.22 -1.59 -10.79
CA SER A 260 -1.37 -0.79 -11.17
C SER A 260 -1.68 0.44 -10.29
N LEU A 261 -1.19 0.57 -9.05
CA LEU A 261 -1.75 1.59 -8.13
C LEU A 261 -0.99 2.93 -8.04
N PHE A 262 0.34 2.96 -8.25
CA PHE A 262 1.11 4.21 -8.24
C PHE A 262 2.39 4.08 -9.07
N LYS A 263 2.47 4.82 -10.19
CA LYS A 263 3.57 4.75 -11.17
C LYS A 263 4.18 6.13 -11.47
N PRO A 264 4.88 6.76 -10.51
CA PRO A 264 5.53 8.03 -10.80
C PRO A 264 6.72 7.81 -11.74
N ALA A 265 6.90 8.76 -12.64
CA ALA A 265 8.08 8.87 -13.50
C ALA A 265 8.99 10.02 -13.08
N LYS A 266 8.46 11.00 -12.34
CA LYS A 266 9.19 12.17 -11.87
C LYS A 266 8.70 12.55 -10.48
N VAL A 267 9.60 13.07 -9.66
CA VAL A 267 9.30 13.70 -8.38
C VAL A 267 9.91 15.09 -8.32
N VAL A 268 9.17 16.04 -7.77
CA VAL A 268 9.62 17.41 -7.51
C VAL A 268 9.54 17.65 -6.01
N ILE A 269 10.62 18.18 -5.43
CA ILE A 269 10.70 18.53 -4.01
C ILE A 269 10.98 20.02 -3.91
N GLU A 270 10.07 20.76 -3.31
CA GLU A 270 10.20 22.18 -3.04
C GLU A 270 10.57 22.41 -1.58
N ILE A 271 11.58 23.24 -1.34
CA ILE A 271 12.15 23.48 -0.01
C ILE A 271 12.18 24.97 0.27
N TYR A 272 11.59 25.37 1.40
CA TYR A 272 11.44 26.75 1.84
C TYR A 272 11.98 26.93 3.26
N ASN A 273 12.84 27.93 3.47
CA ASN A 273 13.28 28.31 4.82
C ASN A 273 12.27 29.25 5.47
N GLY A 274 11.98 29.02 6.75
CA GLY A 274 10.95 29.77 7.45
C GLY A 274 11.05 29.67 8.96
N HIS A 275 10.00 30.15 9.62
CA HIS A 275 9.83 30.04 11.07
C HIS A 275 8.37 29.76 11.43
N LEU A 276 8.14 29.54 12.72
CA LEU A 276 6.84 29.12 13.27
C LEU A 276 6.24 30.22 14.15
N HIS A 277 4.97 30.54 13.96
CA HIS A 277 4.13 31.28 14.92
C HIS A 277 3.28 30.35 15.81
N GLY A 278 3.54 29.04 15.72
CA GLY A 278 2.84 27.95 16.38
C GLY A 278 3.17 26.64 15.65
N THR A 279 2.87 25.50 16.27
CA THR A 279 3.36 24.17 15.80
C THR A 279 3.11 23.88 14.32
N ARG A 280 2.02 24.38 13.72
CA ARG A 280 1.70 24.22 12.29
C ARG A 280 1.60 25.54 11.52
N ALA A 281 1.86 26.67 12.17
CA ALA A 281 1.78 28.00 11.57
C ALA A 281 3.16 28.36 10.98
N PHE A 282 3.59 27.57 10.00
CA PHE A 282 4.81 27.84 9.24
C PHE A 282 4.56 28.99 8.27
N HIS A 283 5.51 29.90 8.19
CA HIS A 283 5.66 30.78 7.04
C HIS A 283 7.11 30.86 6.58
N GLN A 284 7.29 31.07 5.28
CA GLN A 284 8.60 31.31 4.68
C GLN A 284 9.17 32.65 5.14
N ASN A 285 10.45 32.66 5.50
CA ASN A 285 11.15 33.89 5.89
C ASN A 285 11.19 34.87 4.70
N PRO A 286 10.78 36.13 4.91
CA PRO A 286 11.03 37.15 3.91
C PRO A 286 12.53 37.43 3.84
N THR A 287 13.08 37.53 2.63
CA THR A 287 14.48 37.86 2.41
C THR A 287 14.60 39.19 1.68
N PRO A 288 15.53 40.07 2.06
CA PRO A 288 15.89 41.22 1.25
C PRO A 288 16.25 40.79 -0.18
N LYS A 289 15.88 41.62 -1.17
CA LYS A 289 16.09 41.32 -2.60
C LYS A 289 17.58 41.22 -2.97
N GLU A 290 18.45 41.79 -2.15
CA GLU A 290 19.90 41.78 -2.32
C GLU A 290 20.53 40.43 -1.96
N LEU A 291 19.89 39.64 -1.09
CA LEU A 291 20.38 38.32 -0.72
C LEU A 291 20.27 37.35 -1.89
N LYS A 292 21.37 36.66 -2.17
CA LYS A 292 21.45 35.65 -3.23
C LYS A 292 21.60 34.24 -2.68
N TYR A 293 22.08 34.11 -1.45
CA TYR A 293 22.46 32.82 -0.86
C TYR A 293 21.70 32.54 0.43
N MET A 294 21.65 33.50 1.36
CA MET A 294 20.87 33.34 2.58
C MET A 294 19.36 33.33 2.28
N GLY A 295 18.64 32.36 2.86
CA GLY A 295 17.21 32.17 2.62
C GLY A 295 16.86 31.61 1.22
N LYS A 296 17.85 31.06 0.50
CA LYS A 296 17.61 30.38 -0.79
C LYS A 296 16.60 29.25 -0.66
N ASN A 297 15.64 29.23 -1.59
CA ASN A 297 14.71 28.12 -1.79
C ASN A 297 15.26 27.13 -2.81
N TYR A 298 14.80 25.88 -2.74
CA TYR A 298 15.21 24.82 -3.67
C TYR A 298 13.98 24.19 -4.32
N LYS A 299 14.13 23.86 -5.60
CA LYS A 299 13.18 23.02 -6.35
C LYS A 299 13.99 21.93 -7.02
N LEU A 300 13.97 20.75 -6.42
CA LEU A 300 14.73 19.59 -6.89
C LEU A 300 13.85 18.70 -7.74
N THR A 301 14.36 18.26 -8.88
CA THR A 301 13.68 17.33 -9.78
C THR A 301 14.45 16.02 -9.87
N TYR A 302 13.75 14.90 -9.78
CA TYR A 302 14.32 13.58 -10.03
C TYR A 302 13.43 12.80 -10.99
N THR A 303 14.04 12.04 -11.88
CA THR A 303 13.36 11.15 -12.84
C THR A 303 13.62 9.70 -12.47
N LEU A 304 12.60 8.85 -12.56
CA LEU A 304 12.72 7.42 -12.28
C LEU A 304 13.24 6.69 -13.51
N GLU A 305 14.49 6.25 -13.47
CA GLU A 305 15.17 5.55 -14.57
C GLU A 305 15.74 4.22 -14.07
N GLY A 306 15.39 3.11 -14.73
CA GLY A 306 15.91 1.78 -14.37
C GLY A 306 15.65 1.38 -12.91
N GLY A 307 14.56 1.86 -12.31
CA GLY A 307 14.21 1.60 -10.90
C GLY A 307 15.00 2.44 -9.89
N LYS A 308 15.63 3.54 -10.30
CA LYS A 308 16.35 4.47 -9.42
C LYS A 308 15.97 5.92 -9.73
N TRP A 309 15.93 6.76 -8.72
CA TRP A 309 15.78 8.20 -8.91
C TRP A 309 17.10 8.82 -9.36
N VAL A 310 17.07 9.46 -10.51
CA VAL A 310 18.19 10.18 -11.11
C VAL A 310 17.92 11.68 -10.93
N ALA A 311 18.83 12.38 -10.27
CA ALA A 311 18.73 13.82 -10.09
C ALA A 311 18.88 14.57 -11.42
N ASP A 312 18.05 15.57 -11.65
CA ASP A 312 18.22 16.49 -12.77
C ASP A 312 19.56 17.24 -12.63
N ALA A 313 20.29 17.40 -13.73
CA ALA A 313 21.59 18.09 -13.74
C ALA A 313 21.50 19.57 -13.32
N GLN A 314 20.31 20.17 -13.37
CA GLN A 314 20.04 21.53 -12.90
C GLN A 314 19.79 21.61 -11.40
N ASN A 315 19.62 20.48 -10.70
CA ASN A 315 19.52 20.49 -9.25
C ASN A 315 20.80 21.09 -8.64
N ALA A 316 20.62 21.83 -7.54
CA ALA A 316 21.77 22.24 -6.75
C ALA A 316 22.54 20.98 -6.30
N PRO A 317 23.88 20.96 -6.37
CA PRO A 317 24.67 19.79 -5.98
C PRO A 317 24.56 19.47 -4.48
N CYS A 318 24.11 20.45 -3.69
CA CYS A 318 23.79 20.30 -2.27
C CYS A 318 22.72 21.32 -1.89
N VAL A 319 21.81 20.92 -1.00
CA VAL A 319 20.83 21.79 -0.36
C VAL A 319 21.47 22.37 0.90
N ASN A 320 21.76 23.68 0.86
CA ASN A 320 22.32 24.40 2.00
C ASN A 320 21.21 25.11 2.78
N LEU A 321 21.02 24.75 4.05
CA LEU A 321 20.01 25.30 4.95
C LEU A 321 20.65 25.71 6.28
N MET A 322 19.99 26.59 7.03
CA MET A 322 20.36 26.87 8.42
C MET A 322 19.62 25.90 9.35
N GLY A 323 20.22 25.58 10.48
CA GLY A 323 19.58 24.81 11.55
C GLY A 323 19.38 25.67 12.79
N SER A 324 18.66 25.14 13.77
CA SER A 324 18.56 25.73 15.11
C SER A 324 18.10 24.66 16.08
N ASP A 325 18.63 24.69 17.30
CA ASP A 325 18.11 23.90 18.41
C ASP A 325 16.95 24.61 19.14
N GLN A 326 16.69 25.88 18.80
CA GLN A 326 15.54 26.66 19.22
C GLN A 326 14.50 26.64 18.08
N ASP A 327 13.21 26.61 18.40
CA ASP A 327 12.10 26.44 17.44
C ASP A 327 11.87 27.63 16.47
N HIS A 328 12.90 28.46 16.26
CA HIS A 328 12.84 29.71 15.51
C HIS A 328 13.23 29.57 14.03
N TYR A 329 13.85 28.47 13.60
CA TYR A 329 14.24 28.28 12.19
C TYR A 329 13.96 26.85 11.73
N VAL A 330 13.11 26.70 10.71
CA VAL A 330 12.69 25.41 10.19
C VAL A 330 12.63 25.44 8.66
N SER A 331 12.65 24.27 8.03
CA SER A 331 12.61 24.17 6.56
C SER A 331 11.42 23.33 6.12
N ALA A 332 10.46 23.95 5.43
CA ALA A 332 9.31 23.27 4.84
C ALA A 332 9.71 22.51 3.58
N PHE A 333 9.16 21.31 3.44
CA PHE A 333 9.31 20.42 2.29
C PHE A 333 7.93 20.11 1.72
N VAL A 334 7.80 20.21 0.40
CA VAL A 334 6.61 19.84 -0.35
C VAL A 334 7.01 18.89 -1.48
N ILE A 335 6.38 17.72 -1.54
CA ILE A 335 6.72 16.64 -2.48
C ILE A 335 5.56 16.42 -3.45
N HIS A 336 5.86 16.48 -4.74
CA HIS A 336 4.93 16.20 -5.83
C HIS A 336 5.44 15.08 -6.71
N TYR A 337 4.56 14.15 -7.06
CA TYR A 337 4.84 13.04 -7.96
C TYR A 337 4.11 13.22 -9.28
N TYR A 338 4.79 12.91 -10.38
CA TYR A 338 4.25 13.06 -11.73
C TYR A 338 4.37 11.77 -12.52
N ASP A 339 3.39 11.49 -13.36
CA ASP A 339 3.45 10.41 -14.35
C ASP A 339 4.38 10.75 -15.53
N LYS A 340 4.51 9.81 -16.48
CA LYS A 340 5.32 10.01 -17.71
C LYS A 340 4.79 11.12 -18.62
N SER A 341 3.50 11.42 -18.53
CA SER A 341 2.85 12.49 -19.31
C SER A 341 3.01 13.86 -18.66
N GLY A 342 3.55 13.91 -17.44
CA GLY A 342 3.76 15.15 -16.68
C GLY A 342 2.55 15.56 -15.84
N ASN A 343 1.54 14.71 -15.68
CA ASN A 343 0.40 14.99 -14.79
C ASN A 343 0.82 14.78 -13.33
N ASP A 344 0.39 15.67 -12.43
CA ASP A 344 0.57 15.48 -10.99
C ASP A 344 -0.35 14.35 -10.52
N ILE A 345 0.24 13.28 -10.03
CA ILE A 345 -0.42 12.07 -9.53
C ILE A 345 -0.29 11.92 -8.02
N THR A 346 0.12 12.98 -7.30
CA THR A 346 0.28 12.95 -5.84
C THR A 346 -1.03 12.59 -5.13
N SER A 347 -2.18 12.94 -5.70
CA SER A 347 -3.49 12.54 -5.18
C SER A 347 -3.65 11.02 -5.05
N GLN A 348 -2.99 10.21 -5.88
CA GLN A 348 -3.12 8.74 -5.86
C GLN A 348 -2.62 8.11 -4.54
N ILE A 349 -1.77 8.81 -3.79
CA ILE A 349 -1.27 8.33 -2.49
C ILE A 349 -1.96 9.00 -1.29
N VAL A 350 -2.97 9.84 -1.55
CA VAL A 350 -3.69 10.63 -0.52
C VAL A 350 -5.21 10.43 -0.58
N GLU A 351 -5.77 10.14 -1.74
CA GLU A 351 -7.21 10.01 -1.95
C GLU A 351 -7.64 8.54 -2.05
N ASN A 352 -8.94 8.30 -2.14
CA ASN A 352 -9.52 6.97 -2.36
C ASN A 352 -9.06 5.90 -1.35
N ASP A 353 -8.97 6.27 -0.07
CA ASP A 353 -8.49 5.43 1.03
C ASP A 353 -7.02 4.99 0.93
N GLU A 354 -6.25 5.43 -0.07
CA GLU A 354 -4.81 5.10 -0.16
C GLU A 354 -3.97 5.83 0.91
N ASP A 355 -4.49 6.91 1.49
CA ASP A 355 -3.86 7.61 2.60
C ASP A 355 -3.57 6.69 3.80
N ARG A 356 -4.40 5.66 4.08
CA ARG A 356 -4.11 4.69 5.16
C ARG A 356 -2.96 3.74 4.83
N HIS A 357 -2.46 3.74 3.59
CA HIS A 357 -1.41 2.84 3.13
C HIS A 357 -0.06 3.55 2.99
N TYR A 358 -0.04 4.80 2.54
CA TYR A 358 1.22 5.50 2.25
C TYR A 358 1.77 6.33 3.40
N GLN A 359 3.09 6.29 3.56
CA GLN A 359 3.85 7.18 4.45
C GLN A 359 5.26 7.41 3.91
N HIS A 360 5.69 8.67 3.88
CA HIS A 360 7.08 9.03 3.71
C HIS A 360 7.81 8.91 5.03
N PHE A 361 8.94 8.23 4.99
CA PHE A 361 9.95 8.22 6.03
C PHE A 361 11.15 9.05 5.56
N PHE A 362 11.76 9.74 6.50
CA PHE A 362 12.90 10.61 6.28
C PHE A 362 14.02 10.13 7.19
N MET A 363 15.11 9.67 6.59
CA MET A 363 16.27 9.17 7.32
C MET A 363 17.52 9.95 6.91
N VAL A 364 18.53 9.93 7.77
CA VAL A 364 19.81 10.57 7.48
C VAL A 364 20.93 9.54 7.51
N ASP A 365 21.80 9.61 6.52
CA ASP A 365 23.00 8.78 6.42
C ASP A 365 24.23 9.66 6.15
N ASN A 366 25.43 9.09 6.32
CA ASN A 366 26.70 9.73 5.95
C ASN A 366 26.93 11.09 6.63
N ILE A 367 26.45 11.22 7.88
CA ILE A 367 26.58 12.43 8.69
C ILE A 367 28.06 12.67 9.00
N ARG A 368 28.52 13.86 8.65
CA ARG A 368 29.88 14.31 8.90
C ARG A 368 29.93 15.81 9.17
N PRO A 369 30.96 16.30 9.88
CA PRO A 369 31.17 17.73 10.04
C PRO A 369 31.29 18.45 8.69
N SER A 370 30.67 19.63 8.59
CA SER A 370 30.94 20.61 7.55
C SER A 370 31.96 21.66 8.07
N TYR A 371 32.19 22.74 7.33
CA TYR A 371 33.11 23.79 7.76
C TYR A 371 32.70 24.33 9.14
N GLY A 372 33.63 24.45 10.08
CA GLY A 372 33.36 24.88 11.46
C GLY A 372 32.73 23.81 12.37
N GLY A 373 32.31 22.68 11.80
CA GLY A 373 31.65 21.61 12.54
C GLY A 373 32.61 20.67 13.26
N LYS A 374 32.05 19.94 14.21
CA LYS A 374 32.71 18.84 14.93
C LYS A 374 31.83 17.60 14.94
N LYS A 375 32.42 16.44 15.21
CA LYS A 375 31.66 15.20 15.39
C LYS A 375 30.97 15.21 16.76
N GLU A 376 29.74 14.69 16.82
CA GLU A 376 28.90 14.65 18.02
C GLU A 376 28.22 13.29 18.17
N ASP A 377 27.84 12.91 19.39
CA ASP A 377 27.19 11.62 19.68
C ASP A 377 25.77 11.52 19.07
N THR A 378 25.19 12.66 18.71
CA THR A 378 23.91 12.76 18.01
C THR A 378 24.05 12.65 16.50
N ASP A 379 25.25 12.48 15.93
CA ASP A 379 25.47 12.29 14.48
C ASP A 379 25.01 10.89 14.02
N LYS A 380 23.71 10.63 14.14
CA LYS A 380 23.03 9.37 13.78
C LYS A 380 21.57 9.65 13.43
N ASN A 381 20.96 8.75 12.66
CA ASN A 381 19.53 8.80 12.34
C ASN A 381 18.69 8.73 13.63
N SER A 382 18.24 9.89 14.12
CA SER A 382 17.45 10.02 15.34
C SER A 382 16.81 11.40 15.48
N THR A 383 15.77 11.48 16.30
CA THR A 383 15.08 12.72 16.68
C THR A 383 15.96 13.74 17.42
N ALA A 384 17.11 13.30 17.94
CA ALA A 384 18.12 14.17 18.57
C ALA A 384 19.00 14.92 17.55
N PHE A 385 19.03 14.45 16.29
CA PHE A 385 19.73 15.12 15.19
C PHE A 385 18.81 16.06 14.41
N PHE A 386 17.60 15.57 14.10
CA PHE A 386 16.61 16.27 13.30
C PHE A 386 15.21 15.82 13.70
N ASN A 387 14.23 16.71 13.58
CA ASN A 387 12.81 16.39 13.74
C ASN A 387 12.05 16.72 12.46
N TYR A 388 10.95 16.02 12.21
CA TYR A 388 10.02 16.33 11.14
C TYR A 388 8.59 16.36 11.66
N LEU A 389 7.83 17.39 11.27
CA LEU A 389 6.39 17.44 11.51
C LEU A 389 5.64 17.27 10.20
N TYR A 390 4.74 16.29 10.16
CA TYR A 390 3.79 16.10 9.07
C TYR A 390 2.75 17.23 9.07
N CYS A 391 2.69 17.99 7.99
CA CYS A 391 1.75 19.08 7.76
C CYS A 391 0.83 18.79 6.56
N ASP A 392 0.56 17.50 6.29
CA ASP A 392 -0.40 17.09 5.27
C ASP A 392 -1.77 17.72 5.55
N THR A 393 -2.50 18.05 4.48
CA THR A 393 -3.80 18.74 4.53
C THR A 393 -4.88 17.95 3.79
N SER A 394 -6.14 18.28 4.08
CA SER A 394 -7.30 17.87 3.29
C SER A 394 -8.10 19.12 2.89
N PRO A 395 -8.27 19.39 1.57
CA PRO A 395 -7.67 18.69 0.42
C PRO A 395 -6.15 18.79 0.39
N TRP A 396 -5.49 17.76 -0.16
CA TRP A 396 -4.03 17.60 -0.10
C TRP A 396 -3.25 18.67 -0.87
N ASN A 397 -3.84 19.27 -1.91
CA ASN A 397 -3.20 20.26 -2.76
C ASN A 397 -3.43 21.70 -2.29
N LYS A 398 -4.01 21.89 -1.10
CA LYS A 398 -4.34 23.20 -0.53
C LYS A 398 -3.55 23.51 0.73
N THR A 399 -3.43 24.78 1.07
CA THR A 399 -2.77 25.26 2.31
C THR A 399 -3.81 25.54 3.39
N ASN A 400 -3.45 25.41 4.65
CA ASN A 400 -4.26 25.82 5.77
C ASN A 400 -4.44 27.35 5.79
N HIS A 401 -3.36 28.11 5.59
CA HIS A 401 -3.39 29.56 5.70
C HIS A 401 -4.29 30.23 4.65
N PHE A 402 -4.09 29.94 3.35
CA PHE A 402 -4.84 30.63 2.28
C PHE A 402 -6.15 29.95 1.91
N ASP A 403 -6.21 28.62 1.95
CA ASP A 403 -7.40 27.87 1.52
C ASP A 403 -8.26 27.36 2.68
N GLY A 404 -7.80 27.48 3.93
CA GLY A 404 -8.50 26.93 5.10
C GLY A 404 -8.48 25.39 5.16
N ALA A 405 -7.57 24.72 4.44
CA ALA A 405 -7.47 23.27 4.42
C ALA A 405 -7.13 22.71 5.82
N LYS A 406 -7.72 21.58 6.21
CA LYS A 406 -7.51 21.01 7.54
C LYS A 406 -6.24 20.19 7.58
N PHE A 407 -5.40 20.39 8.59
CA PHE A 407 -4.25 19.52 8.84
C PHE A 407 -4.69 18.09 9.23
N THR A 408 -4.08 17.10 8.59
CA THR A 408 -4.31 15.67 8.82
C THR A 408 -3.05 14.95 9.30
N GLY A 409 -1.86 15.51 9.04
CA GLY A 409 -0.56 14.83 9.20
C GLY A 409 -0.26 14.21 10.57
N GLU A 410 -0.78 14.73 11.69
CA GLU A 410 -0.58 14.11 13.01
C GLU A 410 -1.37 12.81 13.19
N LYS A 411 -2.60 12.76 12.66
CA LYS A 411 -3.46 11.58 12.77
C LYS A 411 -3.24 10.60 11.63
N ASN A 412 -2.81 11.12 10.47
CA ASN A 412 -2.68 10.37 9.24
C ASN A 412 -1.46 10.88 8.45
N PRO A 413 -0.24 10.56 8.90
CA PRO A 413 0.98 11.09 8.28
C PRO A 413 1.21 10.47 6.91
N ILE A 414 1.25 11.29 5.86
CA ILE A 414 1.64 10.86 4.51
C ILE A 414 3.00 11.44 4.18
N GLY A 415 3.25 12.71 4.50
CA GLY A 415 4.53 13.38 4.29
C GLY A 415 4.72 13.95 2.90
N VAL A 416 3.63 14.30 2.21
CA VAL A 416 3.72 15.15 1.00
C VAL A 416 3.96 16.61 1.38
N LYS A 417 3.63 16.99 2.62
CA LYS A 417 3.94 18.29 3.22
C LYS A 417 4.42 18.15 4.65
N GLY A 418 5.38 18.97 5.04
CA GLY A 418 5.85 19.05 6.42
C GLY A 418 7.11 19.89 6.53
N TYR A 419 7.63 20.06 7.74
CA TYR A 419 8.88 20.79 7.93
C TYR A 419 9.87 20.03 8.78
N PHE A 420 11.15 20.25 8.50
CA PHE A 420 12.26 19.78 9.30
C PHE A 420 12.70 20.84 10.30
N LYS A 421 13.07 20.38 11.50
CA LYS A 421 13.93 21.08 12.45
C LYS A 421 15.28 20.36 12.45
N PHE A 422 16.34 21.03 12.01
CA PHE A 422 17.69 20.48 12.09
C PHE A 422 18.36 21.00 13.35
N LEU A 423 18.49 20.12 14.36
CA LEU A 423 18.93 20.49 15.71
C LEU A 423 20.46 20.53 15.84
N ARG A 424 21.16 20.14 14.78
CA ARG A 424 22.63 20.11 14.69
C ARG A 424 23.07 20.81 13.42
N THR A 425 23.97 21.77 13.60
CA THR A 425 24.48 22.66 12.55
C THR A 425 25.94 22.32 12.25
N HIS A 426 26.46 22.89 11.18
CA HIS A 426 27.74 22.52 10.57
C HIS A 426 27.85 21.02 10.27
N LYS A 427 26.81 20.46 9.64
CA LYS A 427 26.74 19.04 9.27
C LYS A 427 26.43 18.88 7.79
N ARG A 428 27.13 17.94 7.14
CA ARG A 428 26.75 17.38 5.84
C ARG A 428 26.24 15.98 6.03
N PHE A 429 25.21 15.61 5.29
CA PHE A 429 24.62 14.28 5.31
C PHE A 429 23.80 14.06 4.04
N ASP A 430 23.41 12.82 3.81
CA ASP A 430 22.44 12.47 2.77
C ASP A 430 21.07 12.29 3.45
N LEU A 431 20.09 13.11 3.07
CA LEU A 431 18.69 12.91 3.46
C LEU A 431 18.07 11.88 2.53
N GLU A 432 17.66 10.75 3.09
CA GLU A 432 16.97 9.68 2.40
C GLU A 432 15.46 9.83 2.57
N ILE A 433 14.76 10.07 1.46
CA ILE A 433 13.30 10.14 1.42
C ILE A 433 12.79 8.80 0.88
N CYS A 434 12.06 8.07 1.73
CA CYS A 434 11.58 6.72 1.45
C CYS A 434 10.06 6.68 1.53
N LEU A 435 9.39 6.44 0.40
CA LEU A 435 7.94 6.29 0.36
C LEU A 435 7.57 4.81 0.51
N MET A 436 6.95 4.49 1.65
CA MET A 436 6.37 3.18 1.93
C MET A 436 4.91 3.15 1.49
N ARG A 437 4.47 1.98 0.98
CA ARG A 437 3.07 1.59 0.90
C ARG A 437 2.84 0.33 1.75
N ALA A 438 2.04 0.46 2.80
CA ALA A 438 1.58 -0.68 3.58
C ALA A 438 0.57 -1.51 2.81
N ARG A 439 0.65 -2.84 2.88
CA ARG A 439 -0.26 -3.77 2.20
C ARG A 439 -1.67 -3.73 2.77
N CYS A 440 -1.81 -3.54 4.08
CA CYS A 440 -3.10 -3.49 4.77
C CYS A 440 -3.38 -2.12 5.38
N SER A 441 -2.44 -1.60 6.16
CA SER A 441 -2.57 -0.30 6.85
C SER A 441 -1.19 0.10 7.37
N LYS A 442 -0.87 1.39 7.31
CA LYS A 442 0.34 1.94 7.93
C LYS A 442 0.21 2.06 9.46
N PHE A 443 -1.01 1.97 9.98
CA PHE A 443 -1.29 2.03 11.40
C PHE A 443 -1.07 0.66 12.06
N ILE A 444 -0.30 0.65 13.14
CA ILE A 444 -0.07 -0.49 14.04
C ILE A 444 -0.61 -0.05 15.40
N ASP A 445 -1.58 -0.79 15.95
CA ASP A 445 -2.30 -0.41 17.19
C ASP A 445 -2.82 1.04 17.16
N ASP A 446 -3.49 1.40 16.06
CA ASP A 446 -4.05 2.73 15.77
C ASP A 446 -3.01 3.88 15.73
N LYS A 447 -1.72 3.57 15.57
CA LYS A 447 -0.64 4.55 15.48
C LYS A 447 0.23 4.34 14.26
N ALA A 448 0.60 5.45 13.60
CA ALA A 448 1.62 5.42 12.55
C ALA A 448 3.02 5.43 13.19
N SER A 449 4.01 4.89 12.46
CA SER A 449 5.41 4.90 12.91
C SER A 449 6.01 6.32 12.86
N GLY A 450 7.05 6.55 13.65
CA GLY A 450 7.81 7.80 13.65
C GLY A 450 8.48 8.07 12.31
N PHE A 451 8.66 9.36 11.96
CA PHE A 451 9.09 9.78 10.63
C PHE A 451 10.45 9.23 10.19
N CYS A 452 11.37 8.94 11.13
CA CYS A 452 12.69 8.38 10.86
C CYS A 452 12.87 6.96 11.41
N GLU A 453 11.79 6.29 11.80
CA GLU A 453 11.80 5.02 12.52
C GLU A 453 10.82 3.99 11.91
N PRO A 454 11.01 3.57 10.64
CA PRO A 454 10.28 2.41 10.14
C PRO A 454 10.63 1.18 10.98
N THR A 455 9.61 0.41 11.34
CA THR A 455 9.77 -0.83 12.10
C THR A 455 10.40 -1.93 11.25
N SER A 456 11.03 -2.92 11.87
CA SER A 456 11.53 -4.10 11.15
C SER A 456 10.45 -4.80 10.34
N ARG A 457 9.20 -4.81 10.84
CA ARG A 457 8.02 -5.30 10.11
C ARG A 457 7.81 -4.50 8.82
N GLN A 458 7.83 -3.17 8.89
CA GLN A 458 7.65 -2.32 7.71
C GLN A 458 8.74 -2.53 6.66
N TRP A 459 10.00 -2.72 7.09
CA TRP A 459 11.10 -3.03 6.18
C TRP A 459 10.95 -4.37 5.48
N ASN A 460 10.45 -5.37 6.21
CA ASN A 460 10.40 -6.75 5.72
C ASN A 460 9.14 -7.06 4.91
N ASP A 461 8.01 -6.43 5.26
CA ASP A 461 6.71 -6.85 4.79
C ASP A 461 6.08 -5.87 3.80
N GLU A 462 6.41 -4.58 3.91
CA GLU A 462 5.73 -3.52 3.15
C GLU A 462 6.46 -3.18 1.86
N ALA A 463 5.76 -2.52 0.94
CA ALA A 463 6.33 -2.15 -0.34
C ALA A 463 7.00 -0.77 -0.27
N TRP A 464 8.13 -0.60 -0.93
CA TRP A 464 8.91 0.63 -0.90
C TRP A 464 9.21 1.13 -2.31
N MET A 465 9.04 2.43 -2.53
CA MET A 465 9.60 3.09 -3.70
C MET A 465 11.13 3.17 -3.58
N PRO A 466 11.86 3.25 -4.70
CA PRO A 466 13.29 3.57 -4.65
C PRO A 466 13.54 4.85 -3.83
N THR A 467 14.60 4.83 -3.02
CA THR A 467 14.98 5.95 -2.16
C THR A 467 15.43 7.16 -2.99
N ILE A 468 14.93 8.35 -2.66
CA ILE A 468 15.47 9.61 -3.16
C ILE A 468 16.56 10.06 -2.17
N LYS A 469 17.76 10.33 -2.66
CA LYS A 469 18.87 10.86 -1.85
C LYS A 469 19.07 12.34 -2.15
N VAL A 470 18.95 13.17 -1.12
CA VAL A 470 19.18 14.63 -1.21
C VAL A 470 20.43 14.98 -0.41
N PRO A 471 21.52 15.43 -1.05
CA PRO A 471 22.71 15.87 -0.34
C PRO A 471 22.42 17.17 0.44
N MET A 472 22.56 17.13 1.75
CA MET A 472 22.26 18.25 2.66
C MET A 472 23.53 18.84 3.27
N ASN A 473 23.49 20.14 3.54
CA ASN A 473 24.47 20.87 4.34
C ASN A 473 23.74 21.86 5.24
N ILE A 474 23.67 21.54 6.53
CA ILE A 474 23.19 22.47 7.54
C ILE A 474 24.40 23.31 7.92
N TYR A 475 24.59 24.42 7.22
CA TYR A 475 25.89 25.06 7.12
C TYR A 475 26.17 26.02 8.27
N MET A 476 25.16 26.54 8.95
CA MET A 476 25.34 27.38 10.13
C MET A 476 24.12 27.28 11.05
N ASP A 477 24.29 27.69 12.30
CA ASP A 477 23.15 27.97 13.17
C ASP A 477 22.44 29.26 12.74
N SER A 478 21.13 29.30 12.93
CA SER A 478 20.32 30.47 12.63
C SER A 478 20.81 31.72 13.37
N ASP A 479 21.35 31.58 14.58
CA ASP A 479 21.86 32.70 15.39
C ASP A 479 23.23 33.18 14.90
N GLU A 480 23.94 32.38 14.10
CA GLU A 480 25.24 32.75 13.50
C GLU A 480 25.10 33.70 12.31
N ARG A 481 23.87 34.00 11.89
CA ARG A 481 23.57 35.05 10.89
C ARG A 481 23.76 36.47 11.43
N GLU A 482 23.93 36.62 12.74
CA GLU A 482 24.19 37.90 13.41
C GLU A 482 25.68 38.00 13.74
N LEU A 483 26.45 38.60 12.82
CA LEU A 483 27.85 38.93 13.07
C LEU A 483 27.99 39.99 14.18
N GLU A 484 29.20 40.18 14.70
CA GLU A 484 29.46 41.23 15.70
C GLU A 484 29.03 42.63 15.22
N SER A 485 28.51 43.45 16.13
CA SER A 485 27.92 44.76 15.81
C SER A 485 28.86 45.69 15.06
N LYS A 486 30.18 45.64 15.31
CA LYS A 486 31.18 46.41 14.55
C LYS A 486 31.17 46.12 13.04
N VAL A 487 30.85 44.88 12.64
CA VAL A 487 30.76 44.44 11.25
C VAL A 487 29.44 44.89 10.65
N LEU A 488 28.37 44.79 11.44
CA LEU A 488 27.02 45.11 11.00
C LEU A 488 26.78 46.63 10.97
N GLU A 489 27.28 47.42 11.91
CA GLU A 489 27.14 48.88 11.97
C GLU A 489 28.04 49.63 10.96
N ALA A 490 28.89 48.90 10.23
CA ALA A 490 29.74 49.49 9.20
C ALA A 490 28.90 50.03 8.03
N ASP A 491 29.31 51.18 7.49
CA ASP A 491 28.85 51.67 6.19
C ASP A 491 29.17 50.60 5.12
N LEU A 492 28.23 50.33 4.22
CA LEU A 492 28.37 49.36 3.11
C LEU A 492 29.70 49.54 2.35
N THR A 493 30.14 50.80 2.16
CA THR A 493 31.39 51.13 1.46
C THR A 493 32.65 50.77 2.24
N LYS A 494 32.53 50.64 3.57
CA LYS A 494 33.62 50.35 4.51
C LYS A 494 33.73 48.87 4.89
N ILE A 495 32.89 48.01 4.33
CA ILE A 495 33.01 46.55 4.53
C ILE A 495 34.36 46.08 3.97
N SER A 496 35.16 45.49 4.85
CA SER A 496 36.48 44.97 4.54
C SER A 496 36.43 43.79 3.57
N ASN A 497 37.56 43.53 2.93
CA ASN A 497 37.83 42.35 2.14
C ASN A 497 39.02 41.54 2.68
N ASP A 498 39.57 41.90 3.85
CA ASP A 498 40.64 41.17 4.53
C ASP A 498 40.07 40.38 5.72
N GLU A 499 40.36 39.09 5.77
CA GLU A 499 39.94 38.19 6.84
C GLU A 499 40.40 38.66 8.23
N LYS A 500 41.53 39.37 8.31
CA LYS A 500 42.11 39.85 9.58
C LYS A 500 41.23 40.87 10.31
N ASP A 501 40.28 41.49 9.60
CA ASP A 501 39.41 42.51 10.17
C ASP A 501 38.18 41.90 10.89
N TYR A 502 37.99 40.59 10.78
CA TYR A 502 36.87 39.86 11.37
C TYR A 502 37.32 39.02 12.57
N SER A 503 36.45 38.88 13.57
CA SER A 503 36.75 38.02 14.71
C SER A 503 36.78 36.55 14.26
N GLN A 504 37.44 35.69 15.04
CA GLN A 504 37.44 34.26 14.74
C GLN A 504 36.03 33.66 14.72
N LYS A 505 35.11 34.20 15.54
CA LYS A 505 33.70 33.79 15.54
C LYS A 505 33.03 34.17 14.22
N ASP A 506 33.13 35.44 13.81
CA ASP A 506 32.55 35.92 12.55
C ASP A 506 33.12 35.16 11.34
N LEU A 507 34.43 34.92 11.33
CA LEU A 507 35.10 34.18 10.26
C LEU A 507 34.57 32.75 10.09
N VAL A 508 34.11 32.10 11.17
CA VAL A 508 33.50 30.77 11.08
C VAL A 508 32.18 30.86 10.30
N SER A 509 31.29 31.78 10.66
CA SER A 509 30.01 31.98 9.96
C SER A 509 30.23 32.38 8.50
N ILE A 510 31.11 33.35 8.27
CA ILE A 510 31.43 33.88 6.94
C ILE A 510 31.98 32.76 6.03
N ARG A 511 32.98 32.02 6.49
CA ARG A 511 33.58 30.94 5.69
C ARG A 511 32.63 29.75 5.53
N SER A 512 31.76 29.48 6.51
CA SER A 512 30.75 28.44 6.33
C SER A 512 29.77 28.76 5.21
N LEU A 513 29.32 30.02 5.12
CA LEU A 513 28.53 30.51 3.99
C LEU A 513 29.33 30.40 2.67
N MET A 514 30.60 30.80 2.68
CA MET A 514 31.45 30.71 1.50
C MET A 514 31.59 29.28 0.99
N GLU A 515 31.87 28.32 1.87
CA GLU A 515 32.00 26.90 1.52
C GLU A 515 30.66 26.30 1.04
N ALA A 516 29.55 26.65 1.69
CA ALA A 516 28.22 26.18 1.31
C ALA A 516 27.85 26.58 -0.13
N PHE A 517 28.18 27.81 -0.53
CA PHE A 517 27.78 28.38 -1.82
C PHE A 517 28.93 28.55 -2.83
N GLY A 518 30.14 28.07 -2.51
CA GLY A 518 31.31 28.16 -3.38
C GLY A 518 31.81 29.59 -3.62
N LEU A 519 31.65 30.48 -2.64
CA LEU A 519 32.10 31.87 -2.74
C LEU A 519 33.60 31.96 -2.53
N LYS A 520 34.29 32.70 -3.40
CA LYS A 520 35.75 32.89 -3.33
C LYS A 520 36.15 34.23 -2.72
N ASP A 521 35.22 35.17 -2.67
CA ASP A 521 35.44 36.53 -2.18
C ASP A 521 34.73 36.71 -0.83
N ILE A 522 35.50 37.05 0.20
CA ILE A 522 34.97 37.24 1.55
C ILE A 522 34.02 38.42 1.62
N LYS A 523 34.27 39.49 0.85
CA LYS A 523 33.41 40.67 0.85
C LYS A 523 32.00 40.32 0.37
N THR A 524 31.89 39.49 -0.67
CA THR A 524 30.61 38.96 -1.15
C THR A 524 29.86 38.20 -0.07
N ALA A 525 30.56 37.37 0.73
CA ALA A 525 29.92 36.65 1.83
C ALA A 525 29.48 37.60 2.95
N VAL A 526 30.32 38.53 3.38
CA VAL A 526 30.01 39.52 4.43
C VAL A 526 28.83 40.41 4.03
N LEU A 527 28.70 40.75 2.75
CA LEU A 527 27.56 41.49 2.23
C LEU A 527 26.23 40.76 2.44
N GLU A 528 26.18 39.42 2.42
CA GLU A 528 24.94 38.69 2.73
C GLU A 528 24.53 38.88 4.19
N PHE A 529 25.47 38.82 5.13
CA PHE A 529 25.16 39.09 6.54
C PHE A 529 24.72 40.55 6.76
N TRP A 530 25.40 41.49 6.08
CA TRP A 530 25.05 42.91 6.17
C TRP A 530 23.64 43.18 5.63
N TRP A 531 23.32 42.67 4.44
CA TRP A 531 21.99 42.81 3.85
C TRP A 531 20.93 42.06 4.66
N ASN A 532 21.25 40.94 5.29
CA ASN A 532 20.33 40.22 6.17
C ASN A 532 19.88 41.10 7.37
N LEU A 533 20.74 41.99 7.87
CA LEU A 533 20.36 42.93 8.92
C LEU A 533 19.71 44.23 8.39
N HIS A 534 20.29 44.83 7.34
CA HIS A 534 19.92 46.19 6.90
C HIS A 534 18.95 46.23 5.73
N GLY A 535 18.81 45.13 5.01
CA GLY A 535 17.95 45.05 3.84
C GLY A 535 16.48 45.12 4.22
N GLU A 536 15.68 45.76 3.38
CA GLU A 536 14.24 45.78 3.58
C GLU A 536 13.63 44.41 3.26
N SER A 537 13.22 43.69 4.29
CA SER A 537 12.34 42.52 4.18
C SER A 537 10.99 42.88 4.79
N LYS A 538 9.96 43.12 3.95
CA LYS A 538 8.61 43.32 4.47
C LYS A 538 8.04 41.96 4.89
N HIS A 539 7.70 41.81 6.17
CA HIS A 539 6.72 40.81 6.58
C HIS A 539 5.44 41.11 5.81
N SER A 540 5.11 40.23 4.87
CA SER A 540 3.94 40.33 4.02
C SER A 540 3.34 38.94 3.88
N ASP A 541 2.08 38.87 3.46
CA ASP A 541 1.43 37.60 3.12
C ASP A 541 2.08 36.94 1.88
N ALA A 542 3.12 37.54 1.28
CA ALA A 542 3.86 36.96 0.17
C ALA A 542 4.88 35.92 0.66
N GLY A 543 4.84 34.73 0.09
CA GLY A 543 5.74 33.61 0.40
C GLY A 543 4.98 32.29 0.51
N PHE A 544 5.69 31.20 0.81
CA PHE A 544 5.07 29.91 1.09
C PHE A 544 4.54 29.85 2.54
N TRP A 545 3.31 29.37 2.70
CA TRP A 545 2.63 29.15 3.99
C TRP A 545 2.04 27.75 4.00
N PHE A 546 1.98 27.11 5.16
CA PHE A 546 1.28 25.84 5.29
C PHE A 546 -0.22 25.95 5.38
#